data_AF-A0A0N5AMA3-F1
#
_entry.id   AF-A0A0N5AMA3-F1
#
_cell.length_a   1.000
_cell.length_b   1.000
_cell.length_c   1.000
_cell.angle_alpha   90.00
_cell.angle_beta   90.00
_cell.angle_gamma   90.00
#
_symmetry.space_group_name_H-M   'P 1'
#
loop_
_entity.id
_entity.type
_entity.pdbx_description
1 polymer ?
#
loop_
_entity_poly.entity_id
_entity_poly.type
_entity_poly.pdbx_seq_one_letter_code
_entity_poly.pdbx_strand_id
1 'polypeptide(L)'
;MFEAIRDALTNVQNEISTSVQRLRGSSISNKPSEVIEALSSLVETQVGSSLLLKFQLCIEQMEQMNDENIRLANLASTRLGTLQQMCNERSQCTIAIHDYFRSIPMLSKQLKDVSQEVEKLNKFCQQTEQAITYLEGLHAISFSEEEIRRLKANLKKEKDELTQQEEHERIWMQDGSTQAVRYTQVPAYANNVGADDDEAKNQSEVTILEQFLSS
;
A
#
# COMPACT_ATOMS: atom_id res chain seq x y z
N MET A 1 -13.19 51.91 9.59
CA MET A 1 -12.20 51.79 10.68
C MET A 1 -10.90 52.53 10.37
N PHE A 2 -10.27 52.32 9.21
CA PHE A 2 -9.08 53.07 8.79
C PHE A 2 -9.31 54.59 8.58
N GLU A 3 -10.48 54.99 8.08
CA GLU A 3 -10.83 56.42 7.93
C GLU A 3 -10.92 57.14 9.28
N ALA A 4 -11.56 56.53 10.28
CA ALA A 4 -11.64 57.09 11.63
C ALA A 4 -10.26 57.29 12.29
N ILE A 5 -9.30 56.41 12.00
CA ILE A 5 -7.91 56.54 12.48
C ILE A 5 -7.20 57.69 11.77
N ARG A 6 -7.40 57.85 10.45
CA ARG A 6 -6.84 58.95 9.67
C ARG A 6 -7.39 60.30 10.13
N ASP A 7 -8.69 60.39 10.41
CA ASP A 7 -9.32 61.61 10.91
C ASP A 7 -8.79 62.00 12.29
N ALA A 8 -8.60 61.01 13.18
CA ALA A 8 -8.01 61.24 14.50
C ALA A 8 -6.57 61.79 14.41
N LEU A 9 -5.74 61.20 13.54
CA LEU A 9 -4.37 61.67 13.30
C LEU A 9 -4.32 63.10 12.75
N THR A 10 -5.25 63.42 11.83
CA THR A 10 -5.33 64.76 11.21
C THR A 10 -5.74 65.81 12.24
N ASN A 11 -6.65 65.47 13.16
CA ASN A 11 -7.05 66.35 14.25
C ASN A 11 -5.90 66.61 15.24
N VAL A 12 -5.16 65.57 15.64
CA VAL A 12 -3.98 65.71 16.51
C VAL A 12 -2.93 66.60 15.86
N GLN A 13 -2.67 66.42 14.56
CA GLN A 13 -1.71 67.23 13.82
C GLN A 13 -2.10 68.71 13.75
N ASN A 14 -3.40 68.99 13.60
CA ASN A 14 -3.93 70.36 13.55
C ASN A 14 -3.85 71.05 14.92
N GLU A 15 -4.16 70.34 16.01
CA GLU A 15 -4.05 70.88 17.37
C GLU A 15 -2.61 71.18 17.77
N ILE A 16 -1.67 70.31 17.40
CA ILE A 16 -0.23 70.54 17.60
C ILE A 16 0.24 71.77 16.81
N SER A 17 -0.11 71.87 15.52
CA SER A 17 0.27 73.03 14.70
C SER A 17 -0.27 74.34 15.28
N THR A 18 -1.52 74.34 15.73
CA THR A 18 -2.16 75.51 16.31
C THR A 18 -1.51 75.92 17.64
N SER A 19 -1.15 74.94 18.47
CA SER A 19 -0.46 75.18 19.74
C SER A 19 0.96 75.72 19.54
N VAL A 20 1.71 75.16 18.59
CA VAL A 20 3.03 75.66 18.21
C VAL A 20 2.96 77.07 17.64
N GLN A 21 1.92 77.37 16.85
CA GLN A 21 1.73 78.70 16.28
C GLN A 21 1.36 79.74 17.33
N ARG A 22 0.58 79.37 18.36
CA ARG A 22 0.32 80.24 19.52
C ARG A 22 1.59 80.52 20.33
N LEU A 23 2.44 79.51 20.52
CA LEU A 23 3.74 79.67 21.20
C LEU A 23 4.68 80.60 20.42
N ARG A 24 4.63 80.59 19.09
CA ARG A 24 5.44 81.48 18.23
C ARG A 24 4.83 82.87 18.03
N GLY A 25 3.50 83.01 18.16
CA GLY A 25 2.75 84.24 17.92
C GLY A 25 2.69 85.20 19.11
N SER A 26 3.01 84.75 20.33
CA SER A 26 3.25 85.63 21.48
C SER A 26 4.59 86.35 21.33
N SER A 27 4.65 87.30 20.39
CA SER A 27 5.74 88.26 20.31
C SER A 27 5.69 89.13 21.56
N ILE A 28 6.66 88.90 22.45
CA ILE A 28 6.88 89.65 23.68
C ILE A 28 7.19 91.10 23.29
N SER A 29 6.25 92.00 23.58
CA SER A 29 6.47 93.43 23.53
C SER A 29 7.56 93.83 24.54
N ASN A 30 8.75 94.13 24.02
CA ASN A 30 9.77 95.07 24.52
C ASN A 30 9.87 95.30 26.04
N LYS A 31 10.73 94.51 26.69
CA LYS A 31 11.87 94.94 27.53
C LYS A 31 12.60 93.69 28.07
N PRO A 32 13.48 93.06 27.29
CA PRO A 32 14.25 91.92 27.78
C PRO A 32 15.12 92.27 29.00
N SER A 33 15.57 93.53 29.14
CA SER A 33 16.50 93.94 30.21
C SER A 33 15.91 93.92 31.63
N GLU A 34 14.72 94.49 31.86
CA GLU A 34 14.09 94.51 33.21
C GLU A 34 13.65 93.11 33.66
N VAL A 35 13.20 92.27 32.72
CA VAL A 35 12.81 90.89 33.01
C VAL A 35 14.04 90.04 33.34
N ILE A 36 15.15 90.24 32.63
CA ILE A 36 16.43 89.55 32.92
C ILE A 36 16.98 90.00 34.28
N GLU A 37 16.90 91.28 34.62
CA GLU A 37 17.40 91.81 35.90
C GLU A 37 16.56 91.31 37.10
N ALA A 38 15.23 91.26 36.96
CA ALA A 38 14.33 90.68 37.96
C ALA A 38 14.47 89.15 38.07
N LEU A 39 14.75 88.45 36.95
CA LEU A 39 15.09 87.02 36.96
C LEU A 39 16.42 86.79 37.67
N SER A 40 17.45 87.58 37.39
CA SER A 40 18.74 87.51 38.09
C SER A 40 18.58 87.75 39.59
N SER A 41 17.81 88.76 40.02
CA SER A 41 17.56 88.98 41.44
C SER A 41 16.78 87.83 42.09
N LEU A 42 15.84 87.22 41.37
CA LEU A 42 15.09 86.06 41.84
C LEU A 42 15.98 84.81 41.93
N VAL A 43 16.85 84.57 40.96
CA VAL A 43 17.84 83.47 40.94
C VAL A 43 18.79 83.57 42.14
N GLU A 44 19.19 84.79 42.52
CA GLU A 44 20.03 85.05 43.69
C GLU A 44 19.29 84.82 45.02
N THR A 45 17.95 84.82 45.04
CA THR A 45 17.21 84.42 46.24
C THR A 45 17.29 82.91 46.46
N GLN A 46 17.37 82.50 47.73
CA GLN A 46 17.35 81.08 48.12
C GLN A 46 16.14 80.32 47.54
N VAL A 47 15.00 80.99 47.40
CA VAL A 47 13.77 80.42 46.84
C VAL A 47 13.89 80.19 45.33
N GLY A 48 14.41 81.18 44.58
CA GLY A 48 14.60 81.05 43.14
C GLY A 48 15.68 80.03 42.77
N SER A 49 16.81 80.02 43.47
CA SER A 49 17.85 79.00 43.31
C SER A 49 17.33 77.58 43.61
N SER A 50 16.55 77.40 44.69
CA SER A 50 15.92 76.11 45.01
C SER A 50 14.91 75.67 43.95
N LEU A 51 14.14 76.60 43.38
CA LEU A 51 13.19 76.31 42.32
C LEU A 51 13.89 75.87 41.02
N LEU A 52 14.97 76.56 40.64
CA LEU A 52 15.77 76.20 39.46
C LEU A 52 16.41 74.83 39.63
N LEU A 53 16.94 74.52 40.82
CA LEU A 53 17.47 73.18 41.12
C LEU A 53 16.40 72.10 40.98
N LYS A 54 15.17 72.35 41.44
CA LYS A 54 14.05 71.40 41.27
C LYS A 54 13.69 71.19 39.80
N PHE A 55 13.67 72.25 38.99
CA PHE A 55 13.43 72.12 37.56
C PHE A 55 14.55 71.36 36.85
N GLN A 56 15.80 71.65 37.18
CA GLN A 56 16.95 70.92 36.65
C GLN A 56 16.87 69.42 36.96
N LEU A 57 16.61 69.06 38.23
CA LEU A 57 16.42 67.67 38.63
C LEU A 57 15.23 67.01 37.92
N CYS A 58 14.14 67.74 37.69
CA CYS A 58 12.98 67.22 36.99
C CYS A 58 13.30 66.94 35.51
N ILE A 59 14.05 67.81 34.85
CA ILE A 59 14.51 67.61 33.47
C ILE A 59 15.44 66.38 33.39
N GLU A 60 16.43 66.28 34.27
CA GLU A 60 17.34 65.12 34.31
C GLU A 60 16.59 63.81 34.54
N GLN A 61 15.58 63.81 35.43
CA GLN A 61 14.75 62.64 35.66
C GLN A 61 13.90 62.28 34.43
N MET A 62 13.37 63.28 33.73
CA MET A 62 12.63 63.06 32.48
C MET A 62 13.52 62.48 31.38
N GLU A 63 14.75 62.97 31.24
CA GLU A 63 15.73 62.44 30.28
C GLU A 63 16.06 60.97 30.57
N GLN A 64 16.36 60.64 31.82
CA GLN A 64 16.63 59.25 32.23
C GLN A 64 15.44 58.32 31.98
N MET A 65 14.22 58.76 32.31
CA MET A 65 13.01 57.99 32.03
C MET A 65 12.78 57.83 30.52
N ASN A 66 13.07 58.85 29.73
CA ASN A 66 12.92 58.80 28.28
C ASN A 66 13.88 57.80 27.64
N ASP A 67 15.15 57.77 28.07
CA ASP A 67 16.14 56.80 27.60
C ASP A 67 15.72 55.36 27.93
N GLU A 68 15.24 55.13 29.15
CA GLU A 68 14.73 53.81 29.55
C GLU A 68 13.47 53.43 28.77
N ASN A 69 12.57 54.37 28.51
CA ASN A 69 11.38 54.13 27.69
C ASN A 69 11.76 53.74 26.25
N ILE A 70 12.74 54.40 25.64
CA ILE A 70 13.25 54.04 24.31
C ILE A 70 13.82 52.61 24.34
N ARG A 71 14.61 52.29 25.37
CA ARG A 71 15.19 50.95 25.54
C ARG A 71 14.11 49.86 25.67
N LEU A 72 13.09 50.11 26.49
CA LEU A 72 11.97 49.18 26.70
C LEU A 72 11.10 49.04 25.45
N ALA A 73 10.85 50.13 24.72
CA ALA A 73 10.11 50.09 23.45
C ALA A 73 10.84 49.23 22.40
N ASN A 74 12.16 49.36 22.30
CA ASN A 74 12.96 48.52 21.41
C ASN A 74 12.92 47.04 21.81
N LEU A 75 13.02 46.75 23.10
CA LEU A 75 12.89 45.38 23.61
C LEU A 75 11.50 44.78 23.32
N ALA A 76 10.44 45.57 23.51
CA ALA A 76 9.07 45.16 23.21
C ALA A 76 8.87 44.91 21.71
N SER A 77 9.42 45.78 20.85
CA SER A 77 9.38 45.63 19.40
C SER A 77 10.03 44.32 18.94
N THR A 78 11.22 44.00 19.46
CA THR A 78 11.90 42.73 19.15
C THR A 78 11.07 41.52 19.60
N ARG A 79 10.52 41.56 20.83
CA ARG A 79 9.69 40.47 21.37
C ARG A 79 8.42 40.26 20.53
N LEU A 80 7.77 41.35 20.11
CA LEU A 80 6.59 41.29 19.25
C LEU A 80 6.92 40.71 17.88
N GLY A 81 8.07 41.10 17.30
CA GLY A 81 8.56 40.53 16.04
C GLY A 81 8.77 39.02 16.12
N THR A 82 9.43 38.54 17.18
CA THR A 82 9.60 37.09 17.42
C THR A 82 8.27 36.38 17.59
N LEU A 83 7.33 36.97 18.34
CA LEU A 83 6.00 36.39 18.54
C LEU A 83 5.24 36.27 17.21
N GLN A 84 5.28 37.32 16.39
CA GLN A 84 4.66 37.33 15.06
C GLN A 84 5.24 36.22 14.17
N GLN A 85 6.56 36.05 14.16
CA GLN A 85 7.21 34.98 13.40
C GLN A 85 6.73 33.60 13.86
N MET A 86 6.74 33.32 15.16
CA MET A 86 6.26 32.03 15.70
C MET A 86 4.80 31.77 15.38
N CYS A 87 3.93 32.80 15.47
CA CYS A 87 2.53 32.67 15.10
C CYS A 87 2.36 32.34 13.61
N ASN A 88 3.14 32.97 12.74
CA ASN A 88 3.11 32.70 11.31
C ASN A 88 3.57 31.27 10.97
N GLU A 89 4.67 30.81 11.56
CA GLU A 89 5.18 29.45 11.39
C GLU A 89 4.13 28.41 11.86
N ARG A 90 3.52 28.62 13.03
CA ARG A 90 2.44 27.75 13.53
C ARG A 90 1.21 27.75 12.64
N SER A 91 0.84 28.90 12.07
CA SER A 91 -0.26 29.00 11.11
C SER A 91 0.05 28.19 9.86
N GLN A 92 1.26 28.28 9.32
CA GLN A 92 1.68 27.51 8.15
C GLN A 92 1.65 26.00 8.42
N CYS A 93 2.14 25.55 9.59
CA CYS A 93 2.03 24.15 9.98
C CYS A 93 0.56 23.68 10.05
N THR A 94 -0.33 24.51 10.61
CA THR A 94 -1.75 24.19 10.73
C THR A 94 -2.41 24.06 9.36
N ILE A 95 -2.08 24.95 8.41
CA ILE A 95 -2.57 24.89 7.03
C ILE A 95 -2.09 23.60 6.36
N ALA A 96 -0.80 23.26 6.49
CA ALA A 96 -0.25 22.04 5.90
C ALA A 96 -0.93 20.77 6.45
N ILE A 97 -1.20 20.73 7.75
CA ILE A 97 -1.95 19.63 8.39
C ILE A 97 -3.38 19.56 7.85
N HIS A 98 -4.05 20.70 7.72
CA HIS A 98 -5.39 20.76 7.16
C HIS A 98 -5.44 20.24 5.72
N ASP A 99 -4.47 20.63 4.89
CA ASP A 99 -4.38 20.17 3.49
C ASP A 99 -4.13 18.66 3.40
N TYR A 100 -3.30 18.12 4.31
CA TYR A 100 -3.14 16.67 4.44
C TYR A 100 -4.47 15.98 4.78
N PHE A 101 -5.21 16.48 5.78
CA PHE A 101 -6.51 15.92 6.15
C PHE A 101 -7.53 15.99 5.01
N ARG A 102 -7.47 17.06 4.20
CA ARG A 102 -8.33 17.21 3.02
C ARG A 102 -8.08 16.12 1.96
N SER A 103 -6.90 15.52 1.91
CA SER A 103 -6.58 14.43 0.99
C SER A 103 -7.11 13.05 1.42
N ILE A 104 -7.45 12.87 2.71
CA ILE A 104 -7.87 11.56 3.26
C ILE A 104 -9.10 10.97 2.57
N PRO A 105 -10.18 11.72 2.25
CA PRO A 105 -11.33 11.15 1.56
C PRO A 105 -10.99 10.59 0.18
N MET A 106 -10.06 11.23 -0.53
CA MET A 106 -9.58 10.74 -1.83
C MET A 106 -8.81 9.43 -1.68
N LEU A 107 -7.89 9.35 -0.70
CA LEU A 107 -7.14 8.13 -0.41
C LEU A 107 -8.08 6.99 0.03
N SER A 108 -9.09 7.30 0.84
CA SER A 108 -10.10 6.32 1.27
C SER A 108 -10.90 5.77 0.08
N LYS A 109 -11.26 6.64 -0.88
CA LYS A 109 -11.91 6.20 -2.12
C LYS A 109 -10.99 5.29 -2.94
N GLN A 110 -9.74 5.68 -3.15
CA GLN A 110 -8.76 4.87 -3.89
C GLN A 110 -8.54 3.50 -3.25
N LEU A 111 -8.47 3.45 -1.92
CA LEU A 111 -8.33 2.19 -1.18
C LEU A 111 -9.56 1.29 -1.38
N LYS A 112 -10.77 1.88 -1.36
CA LYS A 112 -12.01 1.14 -1.62
C LYS A 112 -12.04 0.58 -3.05
N ASP A 113 -11.63 1.37 -4.03
CA ASP A 113 -11.58 0.94 -5.43
C ASP A 113 -10.58 -0.23 -5.61
N VAL A 114 -9.40 -0.13 -5.00
CA VAL A 114 -8.41 -1.24 -5.00
C VAL A 114 -8.97 -2.49 -4.33
N SER A 115 -9.65 -2.36 -3.18
CA SER A 115 -10.28 -3.49 -2.50
C SER A 115 -11.30 -4.21 -3.39
N GLN A 116 -12.08 -3.45 -4.17
CA GLN A 116 -13.03 -4.03 -5.11
C GLN A 116 -12.34 -4.78 -6.26
N GLU A 117 -11.23 -4.26 -6.78
CA GLU A 117 -10.45 -4.96 -7.81
C GLU A 117 -9.80 -6.24 -7.27
N VAL A 118 -9.32 -6.23 -6.03
CA VAL A 118 -8.80 -7.43 -5.36
C VAL A 118 -9.89 -8.49 -5.19
N GLU A 119 -11.11 -8.10 -4.80
CA GLU A 119 -12.25 -9.02 -4.71
C GLU A 119 -12.62 -9.63 -6.07
N LYS A 120 -12.59 -8.83 -7.14
CA LYS A 120 -12.82 -9.33 -8.50
C LYS A 120 -11.75 -10.32 -8.92
N LEU A 121 -10.48 -9.99 -8.68
CA LEU A 121 -9.35 -10.87 -8.97
C LEU A 121 -9.49 -12.21 -8.23
N ASN A 122 -9.86 -12.18 -6.95
CA ASN A 122 -10.09 -13.39 -6.17
C ASN A 122 -11.18 -14.28 -6.79
N LYS A 123 -12.29 -13.69 -7.26
CA LYS A 123 -13.33 -14.44 -7.98
C LYS A 123 -12.81 -15.07 -9.27
N PHE A 124 -11.99 -14.35 -10.05
CA PHE A 124 -11.38 -14.91 -11.26
C PHE A 124 -10.40 -16.04 -10.95
N CYS A 125 -9.60 -15.92 -9.88
CA CYS A 125 -8.73 -17.00 -9.43
C CYS A 125 -9.55 -18.25 -9.07
N GLN A 126 -10.63 -18.10 -8.31
CA GLN A 126 -11.52 -19.22 -7.95
C GLN A 126 -12.16 -19.87 -9.18
N GLN A 127 -12.63 -19.07 -10.15
CA GLN A 127 -13.18 -19.58 -11.41
C GLN A 127 -12.12 -20.33 -12.23
N THR A 128 -10.90 -19.81 -12.25
CA THR A 128 -9.78 -20.43 -12.97
C THR A 128 -9.40 -21.76 -12.31
N GLU A 129 -9.32 -21.81 -10.99
CA GLU A 129 -9.04 -23.03 -10.23
C GLU A 129 -10.10 -24.10 -10.51
N GLN A 130 -11.39 -23.74 -10.46
CA GLN A 130 -12.49 -24.66 -10.81
C GLN A 130 -12.39 -25.17 -12.24
N ALA A 131 -12.04 -24.31 -13.20
CA ALA A 131 -11.86 -24.69 -14.59
C ALA A 131 -10.68 -25.66 -14.77
N ILE A 132 -9.57 -25.44 -14.06
CA ILE A 132 -8.41 -26.33 -14.06
C ILE A 132 -8.80 -27.71 -13.51
N THR A 133 -9.47 -27.78 -12.35
CA THR A 133 -9.92 -29.05 -11.77
C THR A 133 -10.85 -29.81 -12.73
N TYR A 134 -11.73 -29.11 -13.44
CA TYR A 134 -12.58 -29.74 -14.45
C TYR A 134 -11.77 -30.32 -15.62
N LEU A 135 -10.77 -29.59 -16.11
CA LEU A 135 -9.88 -30.05 -17.18
C LEU A 135 -9.03 -31.26 -16.74
N GLU A 136 -8.55 -31.27 -15.51
CA GLU A 136 -7.84 -32.42 -14.92
C GLU A 136 -8.74 -33.67 -14.89
N GLY A 137 -10.00 -33.50 -14.50
CA GLY A 137 -11.00 -34.58 -14.53
C GLY A 137 -11.26 -35.11 -15.95
N LEU A 138 -11.43 -34.22 -16.93
CA LEU A 138 -11.58 -34.61 -18.34
C LEU A 138 -10.35 -35.35 -18.87
N HIS A 139 -9.15 -34.90 -18.49
CA HIS A 139 -7.91 -35.57 -18.88
C HIS A 139 -7.83 -37.00 -18.33
N ALA A 140 -8.19 -37.21 -17.06
CA ALA A 140 -8.24 -38.54 -16.45
C ALA A 140 -9.25 -39.47 -17.15
N ILE A 141 -10.43 -38.96 -17.49
CA ILE A 141 -11.44 -39.71 -18.27
C ILE A 141 -10.87 -40.10 -19.64
N SER A 142 -10.34 -39.14 -20.39
CA SER A 142 -9.75 -39.39 -21.71
C SER A 142 -8.63 -40.42 -21.66
N PHE A 143 -7.79 -40.38 -20.62
CA PHE A 143 -6.72 -41.36 -20.42
C PHE A 143 -7.31 -42.77 -20.16
N SER A 144 -8.31 -42.88 -19.28
CA SER A 144 -8.96 -44.16 -19.01
C SER A 144 -9.67 -44.74 -20.24
N GLU A 145 -10.26 -43.90 -21.09
CA GLU A 145 -10.92 -44.34 -22.32
C GLU A 145 -9.92 -44.91 -23.33
N GLU A 146 -8.72 -44.33 -23.43
CA GLU A 146 -7.63 -44.87 -24.24
C GLU A 146 -7.21 -46.25 -23.74
N GLU A 147 -7.05 -46.40 -22.42
CA GLU A 147 -6.67 -47.67 -21.82
C GLU A 147 -7.73 -48.76 -22.05
N ILE A 148 -9.02 -48.42 -21.91
CA ILE A 148 -10.13 -49.32 -22.25
C ILE A 148 -10.08 -49.70 -23.73
N ARG A 149 -9.80 -48.75 -24.63
CA ARG A 149 -9.70 -49.03 -26.07
C ARG A 149 -8.56 -50.00 -26.37
N ARG A 150 -7.40 -49.83 -25.72
CA ARG A 150 -6.26 -50.73 -25.81
C ARG A 150 -6.61 -52.14 -25.32
N LEU A 151 -7.22 -52.26 -24.15
CA LEU A 151 -7.64 -53.55 -23.59
C LEU A 151 -8.66 -54.25 -24.50
N LYS A 152 -9.64 -53.51 -25.03
CA LYS A 152 -10.62 -54.07 -25.99
C LYS A 152 -9.95 -54.58 -27.26
N ALA A 153 -8.94 -53.89 -27.78
CA ALA A 153 -8.19 -54.34 -28.96
C ALA A 153 -7.41 -55.63 -28.66
N ASN A 154 -6.76 -55.71 -27.50
CA ASN A 154 -6.03 -56.91 -27.06
C ASN A 154 -6.98 -58.11 -26.90
N LEU A 155 -8.09 -57.94 -26.18
CA LEU A 155 -9.09 -59.00 -25.99
C LEU A 155 -9.70 -59.48 -27.31
N LYS A 156 -9.92 -58.56 -28.25
CA LYS A 156 -10.39 -58.93 -29.59
C LYS A 156 -9.37 -59.81 -30.31
N LYS A 157 -8.08 -59.45 -30.25
CA LYS A 157 -7.00 -60.22 -30.86
C LYS A 157 -6.92 -61.63 -30.26
N GLU A 158 -6.92 -61.72 -28.93
CA GLU A 158 -6.89 -63.00 -28.20
C GLU A 158 -8.11 -63.88 -28.54
N LYS A 159 -9.31 -63.28 -28.59
CA LYS A 159 -10.52 -64.00 -29.01
C LYS A 159 -10.41 -64.53 -30.44
N ASP A 160 -9.90 -63.73 -31.37
CA ASP A 160 -9.73 -64.13 -32.77
C ASP A 160 -8.70 -65.28 -32.87
N GLU A 161 -7.61 -65.24 -32.10
CA GLU A 161 -6.61 -66.32 -31.99
C GLU A 161 -7.21 -67.62 -31.44
N LEU A 162 -7.99 -67.55 -30.35
CA LEU A 162 -8.67 -68.71 -29.79
C LEU A 162 -9.69 -69.30 -30.77
N THR A 163 -10.44 -68.45 -31.47
CA THR A 163 -11.43 -68.93 -32.46
C THR A 163 -10.75 -69.67 -33.61
N GLN A 164 -9.60 -69.16 -34.08
CA GLN A 164 -8.77 -69.85 -35.08
C GLN A 164 -8.23 -71.18 -34.56
N GLN A 165 -7.82 -71.23 -33.29
CA GLN A 165 -7.37 -72.46 -32.66
C GLN A 165 -8.51 -73.50 -32.57
N GLU A 166 -9.69 -73.11 -32.09
CA GLU A 166 -10.87 -73.99 -32.03
C GLU A 166 -11.29 -74.49 -33.43
N GLU A 167 -11.17 -73.65 -34.46
CA GLU A 167 -11.45 -74.04 -35.83
C GLU A 167 -10.41 -75.04 -36.37
N HIS A 168 -9.13 -74.80 -36.09
CA HIS A 168 -8.05 -75.73 -36.44
C HIS A 168 -8.21 -77.08 -35.71
N GLU A 169 -8.57 -77.07 -34.43
CA GLU A 169 -8.85 -78.27 -33.64
C GLU A 169 -10.09 -79.01 -34.16
N ARG A 170 -11.17 -78.30 -34.55
CA ARG A 170 -12.33 -78.90 -35.20
C ARG A 170 -11.97 -79.60 -36.51
N ILE A 171 -11.18 -78.97 -37.36
CA ILE A 171 -10.71 -79.56 -38.63
C ILE A 171 -9.90 -80.83 -38.34
N TRP A 172 -8.96 -80.78 -37.39
CA TRP A 172 -8.17 -81.95 -36.97
C TRP A 172 -9.02 -83.11 -36.43
N MET A 173 -10.03 -82.81 -35.61
CA MET A 173 -10.96 -83.81 -35.08
C MET A 173 -11.84 -84.43 -36.17
N GLN A 174 -12.23 -83.63 -37.17
CA GLN A 174 -13.00 -84.09 -38.32
C GLN A 174 -12.17 -85.00 -39.25
N ASP A 175 -10.90 -84.67 -39.50
CA ASP A 175 -9.97 -85.52 -40.26
C ASP A 175 -9.59 -86.81 -39.49
N GLY A 176 -9.41 -86.74 -38.17
CA GLY A 176 -9.18 -87.91 -37.30
C GLY A 176 -10.37 -88.88 -37.29
N SER A 177 -11.61 -88.36 -37.30
CA SER A 177 -12.81 -89.19 -37.43
C SER A 177 -12.99 -89.79 -38.83
N THR A 178 -12.50 -89.12 -39.87
CA THR A 178 -12.52 -89.62 -41.26
C THR A 178 -11.52 -90.76 -41.45
N GLN A 179 -10.39 -90.78 -40.72
CA GLN A 179 -9.52 -91.96 -40.64
C GLN A 179 -10.14 -93.09 -39.80
N ALA A 180 -10.85 -92.80 -38.70
CA ALA A 180 -11.53 -93.84 -37.90
C ALA A 180 -12.67 -94.56 -38.65
N VAL A 181 -13.39 -93.88 -39.55
CA VAL A 181 -14.43 -94.48 -40.40
C VAL A 181 -13.84 -95.37 -41.50
N ARG A 182 -12.56 -95.18 -41.89
CA ARG A 182 -11.89 -96.06 -42.88
C ARG A 182 -11.45 -97.42 -42.33
N TYR A 183 -11.42 -97.61 -41.00
CA TYR A 183 -10.94 -98.86 -40.39
C TYR A 183 -12.04 -99.74 -39.79
N THR A 184 -13.33 -99.42 -39.98
CA THR A 184 -14.45 -100.21 -39.42
C THR A 184 -15.25 -100.97 -40.49
N GLN A 185 -14.58 -101.81 -41.29
CA GLN A 185 -15.21 -102.99 -41.92
C GLN A 185 -14.23 -104.21 -42.00
N VAL A 186 -14.18 -104.99 -40.89
CA VAL A 186 -14.19 -106.49 -40.76
C VAL A 186 -13.08 -107.35 -41.42
N PRO A 187 -12.66 -108.56 -40.89
CA PRO A 187 -12.54 -109.09 -39.52
C PRO A 187 -11.16 -109.70 -39.14
N ALA A 188 -11.05 -110.03 -37.85
CA ALA A 188 -10.08 -110.84 -37.09
C ALA A 188 -9.13 -111.82 -37.82
N TYR A 189 -7.86 -111.86 -37.37
CA TYR A 189 -7.23 -113.04 -36.72
C TYR A 189 -5.98 -112.65 -35.88
N ALA A 190 -6.02 -113.06 -34.61
CA ALA A 190 -4.97 -113.59 -33.72
C ALA A 190 -3.51 -113.03 -33.68
N ASN A 191 -3.12 -112.70 -32.43
CA ASN A 191 -1.86 -112.98 -31.72
C ASN A 191 -0.53 -112.35 -32.19
N ASN A 192 0.03 -111.46 -31.35
CA ASN A 192 1.10 -111.72 -30.34
C ASN A 192 2.15 -110.59 -30.21
N VAL A 193 2.27 -110.09 -28.97
CA VAL A 193 3.49 -109.80 -28.17
C VAL A 193 4.41 -108.61 -28.53
N GLY A 194 4.68 -107.79 -27.49
CA GLY A 194 5.84 -106.89 -27.32
C GLY A 194 5.41 -105.44 -27.06
N ALA A 195 5.21 -104.95 -25.82
CA ALA A 195 6.18 -104.64 -24.76
C ALA A 195 6.98 -103.32 -24.99
N ASP A 196 6.93 -102.47 -23.96
CA ASP A 196 7.82 -101.34 -23.61
C ASP A 196 7.68 -100.05 -24.47
N ASP A 197 7.76 -98.82 -23.96
CA ASP A 197 8.03 -98.34 -22.60
C ASP A 197 7.56 -96.87 -22.47
N ASP A 198 7.38 -96.47 -21.23
CA ASP A 198 6.87 -95.22 -20.69
C ASP A 198 7.80 -93.99 -20.85
N GLU A 199 7.20 -92.81 -20.58
CA GLU A 199 7.81 -91.66 -19.91
C GLU A 199 9.06 -90.99 -20.51
N ALA A 200 8.85 -89.89 -21.26
CA ALA A 200 9.72 -88.72 -21.19
C ALA A 200 9.13 -87.52 -21.95
N LYS A 201 8.17 -86.78 -21.35
CA LYS A 201 7.87 -85.41 -21.83
C LYS A 201 7.21 -84.46 -20.82
N ASN A 202 7.31 -84.75 -19.52
CA ASN A 202 6.65 -83.97 -18.47
C ASN A 202 7.62 -83.18 -17.57
N GLN A 203 8.81 -82.82 -18.05
CA GLN A 203 9.83 -82.08 -17.28
C GLN A 203 10.27 -80.74 -17.90
N SER A 204 9.59 -80.21 -18.92
CA SER A 204 9.96 -78.93 -19.54
C SER A 204 9.10 -77.72 -19.13
N GLU A 205 7.96 -77.91 -18.46
CA GLU A 205 7.04 -76.79 -18.16
C GLU A 205 7.15 -76.22 -16.73
N VAL A 206 7.91 -76.86 -15.82
CA VAL A 206 8.01 -76.39 -14.43
C VAL A 206 9.14 -75.37 -14.24
N THR A 207 10.13 -75.30 -15.14
CA THR A 207 11.31 -74.43 -14.95
C THR A 207 11.15 -73.00 -15.50
N ILE A 208 10.06 -72.68 -16.21
CA ILE A 208 9.84 -71.33 -16.76
C ILE A 208 8.99 -70.45 -15.82
N LEU A 209 8.27 -71.03 -14.86
CA LEU A 209 7.43 -70.27 -13.93
C LEU A 209 8.19 -69.67 -12.72
N GLU A 210 9.40 -70.14 -12.40
CA GLU A 210 10.20 -69.55 -11.31
C GLU A 210 11.04 -68.33 -11.73
N GLN A 211 11.18 -68.06 -13.04
CA GLN A 211 11.94 -66.91 -13.53
C GLN A 211 11.09 -65.65 -13.79
N PHE A 212 9.76 -65.73 -13.70
CA PHE A 212 8.86 -64.59 -13.94
C PHE A 212 8.34 -63.91 -12.66
N LEU A 213 8.55 -64.52 -11.48
CA LEU A 213 8.16 -63.93 -10.17
C LEU A 213 9.31 -63.23 -9.43
N SER A 214 10.49 -63.11 -10.05
CA SER A 214 11.69 -62.51 -9.45
C SER A 214 12.25 -61.29 -10.20
N SER A 215 11.42 -60.56 -10.97
CA SER A 215 11.78 -59.25 -11.56
C SER A 215 10.73 -58.18 -11.28
#